data_AF-A0A382KHA8-F1
#
_entry.id   AF-A0A382KHA8-F1
#
_cell.length_a   1.000
_cell.length_b   1.000
_cell.length_c   1.000
_cell.angle_alpha   90.00
_cell.angle_beta   90.00
_cell.angle_gamma   90.00
#
_symmetry.space_group_name_H-M   'P 1'
#
loop_
_entity.id
_entity.type
_entity.pdbx_description
1 polymer ?
#
loop_
_entity_poly.entity_id
_entity_poly.type
_entity_poly.pdbx_seq_one_letter_code
_entity_poly.pdbx_strand_id
1 'polypeptide(L)'
;MIPVTGNNVDLSLLHPRFVKRLEAFFADPQIVGRVKVSSACRTYAKQAYFYKKYKAGTGNLAANPDRRFGPGGWWRGSWHMTQDDGFCYAVDLHMVSNKIAKWEVNNIATRYGVVPTIKAREWWHHQPRDAEGWFDAPAIKESKDDKVEIKPDFLGILAYIADCASQVAAEPLSRKRKSRGPIV
;
A
#
# COMPACT_ATOMS: atom_id res chain seq x y z
N MET A 1 -0.85 -15.21 4.15
CA MET A 1 -2.05 -14.37 3.95
C MET A 1 -2.01 -13.19 4.91
N ILE A 2 -2.06 -11.97 4.39
CA ILE A 2 -2.09 -10.72 5.16
C ILE A 2 -3.56 -10.40 5.51
N PRO A 3 -3.94 -10.36 6.81
CA PRO A 3 -5.33 -10.13 7.20
C PRO A 3 -5.69 -8.63 7.11
N VAL A 4 -6.81 -8.32 6.45
CA VAL A 4 -7.32 -6.95 6.26
C VAL A 4 -8.63 -6.73 7.02
N THR A 5 -8.93 -5.46 7.32
CA THR A 5 -10.19 -5.07 7.97
C THR A 5 -11.40 -5.08 7.03
N GLY A 6 -11.19 -4.98 5.71
CA GLY A 6 -12.27 -5.02 4.72
C GLY A 6 -11.76 -4.95 3.28
N ASN A 7 -12.69 -5.12 2.33
CA ASN A 7 -12.40 -5.20 0.88
C ASN A 7 -11.89 -3.88 0.27
N ASN A 8 -11.96 -2.77 1.01
CA ASN A 8 -11.46 -1.46 0.60
C ASN A 8 -9.94 -1.28 0.81
N VAL A 9 -9.31 -2.24 1.51
CA VAL A 9 -7.86 -2.29 1.73
C VAL A 9 -7.20 -2.95 0.54
N ASP A 10 -6.44 -2.17 -0.22
CA ASP A 10 -5.73 -2.64 -1.40
C ASP A 10 -4.29 -3.01 -1.05
N LEU A 11 -3.90 -4.26 -1.28
CA LEU A 11 -2.54 -4.77 -1.07
C LEU A 11 -1.80 -5.05 -2.39
N SER A 12 -2.48 -4.90 -3.54
CA SER A 12 -1.99 -5.35 -4.85
C SER A 12 -0.72 -4.64 -5.32
N LEU A 13 -0.53 -3.40 -4.86
CA LEU A 13 0.64 -2.58 -5.20
C LEU A 13 1.73 -2.61 -4.12
N LEU A 14 1.61 -3.45 -3.09
CA LEU A 14 2.69 -3.57 -2.10
C LEU A 14 3.93 -4.16 -2.76
N HIS A 15 5.09 -3.62 -2.42
CA HIS A 15 6.36 -4.19 -2.91
C HIS A 15 6.47 -5.67 -2.50
N PRO A 16 6.87 -6.60 -3.40
CA PRO A 16 6.90 -8.04 -3.10
C PRO A 16 7.72 -8.41 -1.86
N ARG A 17 8.88 -7.76 -1.66
CA ARG A 17 9.68 -7.91 -0.43
C ARG A 17 8.92 -7.48 0.83
N PHE A 18 8.11 -6.43 0.74
CA PHE A 18 7.28 -5.98 1.85
C PHE A 18 6.14 -6.96 2.13
N VAL A 19 5.53 -7.53 1.09
CA VAL A 19 4.55 -8.61 1.23
C VAL A 19 5.14 -9.78 2.01
N LYS A 20 6.31 -10.30 1.60
CA LYS A 20 7.00 -11.39 2.32
C LYS A 20 7.22 -11.06 3.81
N ARG A 21 7.66 -9.84 4.12
CA ARG A 21 7.84 -9.36 5.50
C ARG A 21 6.55 -9.33 6.29
N LEU A 22 5.47 -8.79 5.69
CA LEU A 22 4.16 -8.72 6.32
C LEU A 22 3.58 -10.11 6.55
N GLU A 23 3.72 -11.03 5.60
CA GLU A 23 3.26 -12.41 5.77
C GLU A 23 3.97 -13.11 6.94
N ALA A 24 5.29 -12.94 7.06
CA ALA A 24 6.05 -13.46 8.19
C ALA A 24 5.63 -12.82 9.52
N PHE A 25 5.43 -11.49 9.54
CA PHE A 25 4.93 -10.76 10.71
C PHE A 25 3.55 -11.24 11.15
N PHE A 26 2.61 -11.42 10.23
CA PHE A 26 1.26 -11.89 10.55
C PHE A 26 1.19 -13.39 10.88
N ALA A 27 2.25 -14.14 10.59
CA ALA A 27 2.42 -15.52 11.03
C ALA A 27 3.05 -15.66 12.42
N ASP A 28 3.60 -14.59 13.02
CA ASP A 28 4.16 -14.62 14.38
C ASP A 28 3.07 -15.03 15.39
N PRO A 29 3.28 -16.05 16.24
CA PRO A 29 2.31 -16.49 17.25
C PRO A 29 1.84 -15.38 18.20
N GLN A 30 2.63 -14.32 18.40
CA GLN A 30 2.29 -13.14 19.19
C GLN A 30 1.38 -12.16 18.42
N ILE A 31 1.29 -12.24 17.09
CA ILE A 31 0.51 -11.33 16.25
C ILE A 31 -0.73 -11.98 15.65
N VAL A 32 -0.67 -13.27 15.32
CA VAL A 32 -1.77 -14.04 14.72
C VAL A 32 -3.09 -13.75 15.44
N GLY A 33 -4.09 -13.28 14.67
CA GLY A 33 -5.44 -12.98 15.17
C GLY A 33 -5.57 -11.71 16.02
N ARG A 34 -4.48 -10.99 16.32
CA ARG A 34 -4.49 -9.80 17.18
C ARG A 34 -4.48 -8.49 16.41
N VAL A 35 -3.96 -8.48 15.18
CA VAL A 35 -3.79 -7.27 14.35
C VAL A 35 -4.27 -7.54 12.92
N LYS A 36 -4.78 -6.50 12.26
CA LYS A 36 -5.15 -6.47 10.83
C LYS A 36 -4.61 -5.22 10.15
N VAL A 37 -4.53 -5.23 8.82
CA VAL A 37 -4.26 -4.03 8.02
C VAL A 37 -5.57 -3.25 7.79
N SER A 38 -5.60 -1.97 8.13
CA SER A 38 -6.74 -1.07 7.94
C SER A 38 -6.62 -0.14 6.73
N SER A 39 -5.40 0.13 6.30
CA SER A 39 -5.11 0.96 5.12
C SER A 39 -3.74 0.57 4.57
N ALA A 40 -3.60 0.56 3.25
CA ALA A 40 -2.38 0.14 2.56
C ALA A 40 -2.23 0.95 1.27
N CYS A 41 -2.25 0.31 0.09
CA CYS A 41 -1.92 0.94 -1.17
C CYS A 41 -2.98 1.96 -1.63
N ARG A 42 -2.50 3.03 -2.26
CA ARG A 42 -3.30 4.01 -2.98
C ARG A 42 -2.61 4.33 -4.29
N THR A 43 -3.34 4.18 -5.39
CA THR A 43 -2.89 4.72 -6.67
C THR A 43 -2.81 6.24 -6.61
N TYR A 44 -2.06 6.83 -7.54
CA TYR A 44 -2.04 8.29 -7.72
C TYR A 44 -3.46 8.87 -7.83
N ALA A 45 -4.32 8.26 -8.66
CA ALA A 45 -5.70 8.72 -8.87
C ALA A 45 -6.52 8.71 -7.57
N LYS A 46 -6.36 7.67 -6.74
CA LYS A 46 -7.04 7.57 -5.44
C LYS A 46 -6.54 8.63 -4.45
N GLN A 47 -5.23 8.88 -4.43
CA GLN A 47 -4.65 9.93 -3.58
C GLN A 47 -5.08 11.33 -4.04
N ALA A 48 -5.10 11.59 -5.35
CA ALA A 48 -5.59 12.85 -5.92
C ALA A 48 -7.08 13.09 -5.61
N TYR A 49 -7.90 12.04 -5.68
CA TYR A 49 -9.30 12.10 -5.28
C TYR A 49 -9.46 12.50 -3.81
N PHE A 50 -8.71 11.87 -2.90
CA PHE A 50 -8.76 12.23 -1.48
C PHE A 50 -8.25 13.65 -1.22
N TYR A 51 -7.17 14.05 -1.89
CA TYR A 51 -6.65 15.42 -1.79
C TYR A 51 -7.67 16.46 -2.26
N LYS A 52 -8.38 16.21 -3.36
CA LYS A 52 -9.45 17.08 -3.84
C LYS A 52 -10.58 17.21 -2.82
N LYS A 53 -11.03 16.10 -2.22
CA LYS A 53 -12.06 16.12 -1.16
C LYS A 53 -11.60 16.90 0.08
N TYR A 54 -10.35 16.68 0.50
CA TYR A 54 -9.74 17.43 1.60
C TYR A 54 -9.75 18.95 1.33
N LYS A 55 -9.26 19.36 0.16
CA LYS A 55 -9.24 20.78 -0.25
C LYS A 55 -10.63 21.39 -0.37
N ALA A 56 -11.65 20.60 -0.68
CA ALA A 56 -13.04 21.01 -0.70
C ALA A 56 -13.73 20.97 0.68
N GLY A 57 -13.03 20.59 1.76
CA GLY A 57 -13.60 20.48 3.11
C GLY A 57 -14.58 19.33 3.29
N THR A 58 -14.63 18.38 2.35
CA THR A 58 -15.60 17.26 2.32
C THR A 58 -14.95 15.89 2.55
N GLY A 59 -13.67 15.88 2.94
CA GLY A 59 -12.94 14.65 3.24
C GLY A 59 -11.83 14.86 4.26
N ASN A 60 -11.28 13.74 4.72
CA ASN A 60 -10.20 13.71 5.71
C ASN A 60 -8.92 14.34 5.15
N LEU A 61 -8.03 14.76 6.06
CA LEU A 61 -6.68 15.23 5.74
C LEU A 61 -5.99 14.27 4.76
N ALA A 62 -5.56 14.79 3.62
CA ALA A 62 -4.86 14.03 2.61
C ALA A 62 -3.66 14.83 2.08
N ALA A 63 -2.54 14.16 1.86
CA ALA A 63 -1.36 14.77 1.27
C ALA A 63 -1.61 15.12 -0.22
N ASN A 64 -1.04 16.24 -0.66
CA ASN A 64 -0.97 16.60 -2.09
C ASN A 64 -0.25 15.47 -2.84
N PRO A 65 -0.85 14.82 -3.86
CA PRO A 65 -0.25 13.70 -4.59
C PRO A 65 1.05 14.08 -5.33
N ASP A 66 1.27 15.36 -5.62
CA ASP A 66 2.47 15.82 -6.34
C ASP A 66 3.57 16.34 -5.42
N ARG A 67 3.35 16.38 -4.10
CA ARG A 67 4.41 16.81 -3.18
C ARG A 67 5.56 15.81 -3.22
N ARG A 68 6.79 16.32 -3.16
CA ARG A 68 8.00 15.53 -2.90
C ARG A 68 8.47 15.79 -1.47
N PHE A 69 8.88 14.75 -0.76
CA PHE A 69 9.29 14.88 0.64
C PHE A 69 10.30 13.78 1.04
N GLY A 70 10.91 13.97 2.21
CA GLY A 70 12.04 13.17 2.66
C GLY A 70 13.35 13.53 1.94
N PRO A 71 14.47 12.90 2.33
CA PRO A 71 15.78 13.14 1.72
C PRO A 71 15.75 12.96 0.20
N GLY A 72 16.29 13.95 -0.52
CA GLY A 72 16.31 13.97 -1.99
C GLY A 72 14.93 14.02 -2.68
N GLY A 73 13.84 14.23 -1.93
CA GLY A 73 12.48 14.18 -2.49
C GLY A 73 12.04 12.78 -2.91
N TRP A 74 12.67 11.74 -2.33
CA TRP A 74 12.43 10.34 -2.67
C TRP A 74 10.94 9.95 -2.60
N TRP A 75 10.23 10.44 -1.59
CA TRP A 75 8.82 10.13 -1.42
C TRP A 75 7.93 11.08 -2.20
N ARG A 76 6.95 10.52 -2.90
CA ARG A 76 5.88 11.25 -3.57
C ARG A 76 4.58 11.15 -2.79
N GLY A 77 3.88 12.27 -2.66
CA GLY A 77 2.50 12.29 -2.18
C GLY A 77 2.38 11.80 -0.74
N SER A 78 1.88 10.58 -0.58
CA SER A 78 1.74 9.88 0.70
C SER A 78 2.60 8.62 0.71
N TRP A 79 3.06 8.16 1.87
CA TRP A 79 3.72 6.86 2.01
C TRP A 79 2.84 5.68 1.56
N HIS A 80 1.51 5.84 1.63
CA HIS A 80 0.53 4.88 1.08
C HIS A 80 0.38 4.96 -0.43
N MET A 81 0.86 6.03 -1.06
CA MET A 81 0.76 6.21 -2.50
C MET A 81 1.79 5.34 -3.21
N THR A 82 1.46 4.90 -4.42
CA THR A 82 2.44 4.32 -5.34
C THR A 82 3.58 5.32 -5.58
N GLN A 83 4.83 4.88 -5.42
CA GLN A 83 6.04 5.64 -5.68
C GLN A 83 6.46 5.49 -7.15
N ASP A 84 7.54 6.17 -7.55
CA ASP A 84 7.96 6.21 -8.96
C ASP A 84 8.41 4.83 -9.49
N ASP A 85 8.68 3.86 -8.61
CA ASP A 85 8.98 2.46 -8.93
C ASP A 85 7.75 1.56 -9.10
N GLY A 86 6.54 2.12 -8.99
CA GLY A 86 5.29 1.38 -9.15
C GLY A 86 4.79 0.68 -7.90
N PHE A 87 5.45 0.84 -6.74
CA PHE A 87 5.07 0.17 -5.49
C PHE A 87 4.65 1.12 -4.36
N CYS A 88 3.89 0.59 -3.42
CA CYS A 88 3.56 1.21 -2.15
C CYS A 88 4.40 0.59 -1.02
N TYR A 89 4.72 1.43 -0.04
CA TYR A 89 5.64 1.08 1.06
C TYR A 89 5.07 1.38 2.44
N ALA A 90 3.74 1.48 2.57
CA ALA A 90 3.11 1.72 3.86
C ALA A 90 1.85 0.89 4.09
N VAL A 91 1.68 0.49 5.36
CA VAL A 91 0.45 -0.08 5.89
C VAL A 91 0.11 0.56 7.23
N ASP A 92 -1.19 0.70 7.48
CA ASP A 92 -1.71 1.07 8.78
C ASP A 92 -2.26 -0.18 9.47
N LEU A 93 -1.84 -0.41 10.70
CA LEU A 93 -2.27 -1.54 11.52
C LEU A 93 -3.48 -1.18 12.39
N HIS A 94 -4.33 -2.17 12.62
CA HIS A 94 -5.54 -2.07 13.45
C HIS A 94 -5.57 -3.20 14.47
N MET A 95 -5.81 -2.85 15.73
CA MET A 95 -5.95 -3.81 16.82
C MET A 95 -7.30 -4.51 16.71
N VAL A 96 -7.30 -5.84 16.63
CA VAL A 96 -8.53 -6.65 16.70
C VAL A 96 -8.94 -6.90 18.15
N SER A 97 -7.97 -6.90 19.07
CA SER A 97 -8.22 -7.10 20.50
C SER A 97 -7.24 -6.29 21.34
N ASN A 98 -7.57 -6.09 22.62
CA ASN A 98 -6.71 -5.43 23.60
C ASN A 98 -5.77 -6.41 24.32
N LYS A 99 -5.55 -7.62 23.78
CA LYS A 99 -4.72 -8.68 24.39
C LYS A 99 -3.21 -8.49 24.15
N ILE A 100 -2.83 -7.46 23.42
CA ILE A 100 -1.44 -7.07 23.16
C ILE A 100 -1.40 -5.54 23.10
N ALA A 101 -0.36 -4.93 23.66
CA ALA A 101 -0.20 -3.50 23.64
C ALA A 101 0.36 -3.02 22.30
N LYS A 102 0.02 -1.78 21.91
CA LYS A 102 0.50 -1.15 20.67
C LYS A 102 2.02 -1.12 20.56
N TRP A 103 2.71 -0.89 21.68
CA TRP A 103 4.17 -0.87 21.71
C TRP A 103 4.77 -2.27 21.48
N GLU A 104 4.10 -3.33 21.94
CA GLU A 104 4.52 -4.72 21.71
C GLU A 104 4.39 -5.06 20.24
N VAL A 105 3.26 -4.69 19.60
CA VAL A 105 3.05 -4.85 18.16
C VAL A 105 4.18 -4.18 17.38
N ASN A 106 4.50 -2.94 17.72
CA ASN A 106 5.56 -2.18 17.09
C ASN A 106 6.94 -2.84 17.26
N ASN A 107 7.25 -3.34 18.44
CA ASN A 107 8.50 -4.03 18.73
C ASN A 107 8.62 -5.40 18.06
N ILE A 108 7.50 -6.09 17.82
CA ILE A 108 7.50 -7.34 17.06
C ILE A 108 7.65 -7.04 15.57
N ALA A 109 6.92 -6.04 15.05
CA ALA A 109 6.96 -5.64 13.64
C ALA A 109 8.38 -5.27 13.18
N THR A 110 9.16 -4.57 14.02
CA THR A 110 10.55 -4.21 13.70
C THR A 110 11.45 -5.43 13.49
N ARG A 111 11.17 -6.58 14.13
CA ARG A 111 11.93 -7.82 13.91
C ARG A 111 11.79 -8.34 12.48
N TYR A 112 10.68 -8.02 11.83
CA TYR A 112 10.39 -8.35 10.44
C TYR A 112 10.72 -7.21 9.48
N GLY A 113 11.41 -6.17 9.96
CA GLY A 113 11.73 -4.98 9.17
C GLY A 113 10.49 -4.22 8.72
N VAL A 114 9.41 -4.27 9.52
CA VAL A 114 8.18 -3.49 9.36
C VAL A 114 8.19 -2.46 10.49
N VAL A 115 8.70 -1.27 10.22
CA VAL A 115 9.05 -0.29 11.26
C VAL A 115 7.98 0.80 11.34
N PRO A 116 7.51 1.16 12.54
CA PRO A 116 6.66 2.33 12.70
C PRO A 116 7.52 3.58 12.57
N THR A 117 7.28 4.38 11.52
CA THR A 117 8.12 5.54 11.17
C THR A 117 7.61 6.85 11.76
N ILE A 118 6.40 6.87 12.32
CA ILE A 118 5.77 8.05 12.94
C ILE A 118 5.41 7.74 14.41
N LYS A 119 6.36 7.12 15.14
CA LYS A 119 6.15 6.52 16.47
C LYS A 119 5.45 7.43 17.49
N ALA A 120 5.72 8.73 17.44
CA ALA A 120 5.18 9.69 18.42
C ALA A 120 3.70 10.03 18.21
N ARG A 121 3.13 9.78 17.03
CA ARG A 121 1.76 10.22 16.68
C ARG A 121 0.89 9.13 16.08
N GLU A 122 1.49 8.19 15.35
CA GLU A 122 0.78 7.17 14.59
C GLU A 122 1.42 5.81 14.86
N TRP A 123 1.03 5.18 15.97
CA TRP A 123 1.52 3.84 16.30
C TRP A 123 1.20 2.82 15.19
N TRP A 124 0.13 3.06 14.43
CA TRP A 124 -0.36 2.16 13.39
C TRP A 124 0.44 2.23 12.09
N HIS A 125 1.15 3.32 11.79
CA HIS A 125 1.74 3.56 10.48
C HIS A 125 3.11 2.90 10.35
N HIS A 126 3.23 1.89 9.49
CA HIS A 126 4.43 1.09 9.31
C HIS A 126 4.95 1.11 7.88
N GLN A 127 6.28 1.14 7.75
CA GLN A 127 7.00 1.08 6.47
C GLN A 127 8.13 0.05 6.53
N PRO A 128 8.53 -0.54 5.40
CA PRO A 128 9.65 -1.48 5.38
C PRO A 128 11.00 -0.83 5.08
N ARG A 129 10.99 0.47 4.76
CA ARG A 129 12.14 1.22 4.31
C ARG A 129 11.98 2.73 4.58
N ASP A 130 13.09 3.44 4.59
CA ASP A 130 13.16 4.89 4.47
C ASP A 130 13.70 5.31 3.09
N ALA A 131 14.11 6.56 2.92
CA ALA A 131 14.65 7.05 1.65
C ALA A 131 16.01 6.42 1.35
N GLU A 132 16.76 6.04 2.37
CA GLU A 132 18.12 5.54 2.33
C GLU A 132 18.17 4.03 2.07
N GLY A 133 17.19 3.25 2.55
CA GLY A 133 17.20 1.81 2.34
C GLY A 133 16.14 1.04 3.10
N TRP A 134 16.17 -0.28 2.92
CA TRP A 134 15.31 -1.22 3.64
C TRP A 134 15.77 -1.36 5.09
N PHE A 135 14.82 -1.37 6.01
CA PHE A 135 15.12 -1.66 7.42
C PHE A 135 15.55 -3.11 7.59
N ASP A 136 16.37 -3.35 8.62
CA ASP A 136 16.77 -4.70 9.02
C ASP A 136 15.57 -5.56 9.43
N ALA A 137 15.59 -6.82 9.04
CA ALA A 137 14.54 -7.79 9.33
C ALA A 137 15.13 -9.07 9.95
N PRO A 138 15.67 -9.00 11.18
CA PRO A 138 16.42 -10.11 11.79
C PRO A 138 15.63 -11.41 11.99
N ALA A 139 14.30 -11.35 12.03
CA ALA A 139 13.44 -12.54 12.15
C ALA A 139 13.24 -13.29 10.83
N ILE A 140 13.72 -12.76 9.70
CA ILE A 140 13.66 -13.43 8.39
C ILE A 140 15.03 -13.46 7.73
N LYS A 141 15.36 -14.60 7.12
CA LYS A 141 16.51 -14.67 6.21
C LYS A 141 16.06 -14.19 4.84
N GLU A 142 16.37 -12.94 4.53
CA GLU A 142 16.24 -12.44 3.16
C GLU A 142 17.48 -12.84 2.37
N SER A 143 17.30 -13.44 1.20
CA SER A 143 18.39 -13.52 0.22
C SER A 143 18.83 -12.09 -0.08
N LYS A 144 20.14 -11.82 0.02
CA LYS A 144 20.70 -10.61 -0.56
C LYS A 144 20.44 -10.72 -2.07
N ASP A 145 19.67 -9.77 -2.59
CA ASP A 145 19.23 -9.68 -3.99
C ASP A 145 18.21 -10.72 -4.45
N ASP A 146 16.93 -10.36 -4.31
CA ASP A 146 16.04 -10.48 -5.46
C ASP A 146 15.72 -9.05 -5.91
N LYS A 147 16.62 -8.43 -6.69
CA LYS A 147 16.15 -7.45 -7.68
C LYS A 147 15.30 -8.26 -8.64
N VAL A 148 14.02 -8.42 -8.33
CA VAL A 148 13.06 -8.98 -9.29
C VAL A 148 13.00 -7.94 -10.40
N GLU A 149 13.82 -8.14 -11.42
CA GLU A 149 13.67 -7.44 -12.68
C GLU A 149 12.33 -7.89 -13.24
N ILE A 150 11.29 -7.09 -12.98
CA ILE A 150 10.00 -7.26 -13.64
C ILE A 150 10.28 -6.97 -15.10
N LYS A 151 10.47 -8.03 -15.90
CA LYS A 151 10.48 -7.93 -17.36
C LYS A 151 9.03 -7.73 -17.78
N PRO A 152 8.62 -6.51 -18.15
CA PRO A 152 7.25 -6.27 -18.53
C PRO A 152 6.96 -7.05 -19.81
N ASP A 153 5.86 -7.79 -19.84
CA ASP A 153 5.35 -8.33 -21.10
C ASP A 153 4.70 -7.18 -21.89
N PHE A 154 5.53 -6.44 -22.62
CA PHE A 154 5.07 -5.31 -23.42
C PHE A 154 4.06 -5.75 -24.50
N LEU A 155 4.17 -6.97 -25.02
CA LEU A 155 3.21 -7.49 -25.99
C LEU A 155 1.86 -7.76 -25.34
N GLY A 156 1.85 -8.38 -24.16
CA GLY A 156 0.63 -8.57 -23.37
C GLY A 156 -0.02 -7.25 -22.97
N ILE A 157 0.77 -6.24 -22.58
CA ILE A 157 0.27 -4.90 -22.25
C ILE A 157 -0.35 -4.23 -23.49
N LEU A 158 0.31 -4.28 -24.64
CA LEU A 158 -0.21 -3.72 -25.89
C LEU A 158 -1.49 -4.44 -26.33
N ALA A 159 -1.54 -5.77 -26.21
CA ALA A 159 -2.73 -6.56 -26.51
C ALA A 159 -3.90 -6.17 -25.60
N TYR A 160 -3.65 -5.99 -24.30
CA TYR A 160 -4.67 -5.54 -23.35
C TYR A 160 -5.17 -4.11 -23.67
N ILE A 161 -4.26 -3.19 -24.02
CA ILE A 161 -4.63 -1.84 -24.45
C ILE A 161 -5.48 -1.88 -25.71
N ALA A 162 -5.11 -2.69 -26.70
CA ALA A 162 -5.86 -2.83 -27.95
C ALA A 162 -7.26 -3.43 -27.70
N ASP A 163 -7.37 -4.39 -26.79
CA ASP A 163 -8.65 -4.97 -26.38
C ASP A 163 -9.54 -3.94 -25.68
N CYS A 164 -8.99 -3.19 -24.70
CA CYS A 164 -9.70 -2.08 -24.07
C CYS A 164 -10.16 -1.02 -25.08
N ALA A 165 -9.31 -0.67 -26.05
CA ALA A 165 -9.67 0.27 -27.11
C ALA A 165 -10.82 -0.26 -27.98
N SER A 166 -10.79 -1.55 -28.31
CA SER A 166 -11.85 -2.22 -29.07
C SER A 166 -13.17 -2.24 -28.31
N GLN A 167 -13.14 -2.53 -27.00
CA GLN A 167 -14.32 -2.49 -26.13
C GLN A 167 -14.92 -1.09 -26.05
N VAL A 168 -14.10 -0.05 -25.87
CA VAL A 168 -14.57 1.35 -25.83
C VAL A 168 -15.13 1.79 -27.19
N ALA A 169 -14.56 1.33 -28.30
CA ALA A 169 -15.07 1.61 -29.64
C ALA A 169 -16.43 0.92 -29.89
N ALA A 170 -16.60 -0.32 -29.42
CA ALA A 170 -17.85 -1.07 -29.54
C ALA A 170 -18.95 -0.52 -28.61
N GLU A 171 -18.59 -0.12 -27.39
CA GLU A 171 -19.50 0.39 -26.36
C GLU A 171 -19.06 1.76 -25.83
N PRO A 172 -19.19 2.83 -26.63
CA PRO A 172 -18.79 4.15 -26.20
C PRO A 172 -19.63 4.62 -25.01
N LEU A 173 -18.96 5.11 -23.96
CA LEU A 173 -19.62 5.65 -22.77
C LEU A 173 -20.49 6.85 -23.14
N SER A 174 -21.81 6.63 -23.29
CA SER A 174 -22.75 7.73 -23.52
C SER A 174 -23.09 8.43 -22.20
N ARG A 175 -23.06 9.77 -22.18
CA ARG A 175 -23.46 10.60 -21.02
C ARG A 175 -24.87 10.28 -20.48
N LYS A 176 -25.75 9.69 -21.30
CA LYS A 176 -27.13 9.34 -20.93
C LYS A 176 -27.24 7.95 -20.27
N ARG A 177 -26.35 7.01 -20.61
CA ARG A 177 -26.22 5.73 -19.89
C ARG A 177 -25.29 5.95 -18.71
N LYS A 178 -25.84 6.36 -17.56
CA LYS A 178 -25.17 6.14 -16.27
C LYS A 178 -24.89 4.63 -16.20
N SER A 179 -23.65 4.22 -16.41
CA SER A 179 -23.22 2.84 -16.23
C SER A 179 -23.41 2.50 -14.75
N ARG A 180 -24.53 1.85 -14.44
CA ARG A 180 -24.60 1.03 -13.25
C ARG A 180 -23.68 -0.14 -13.55
N GLY A 181 -22.52 -0.17 -12.88
CA GLY A 181 -21.62 -1.33 -12.95
C GLY A 181 -22.37 -2.62 -12.57
N PRO A 182 -21.81 -3.79 -12.92
CA PRO A 182 -22.46 -5.05 -12.61
C PRO A 182 -22.67 -5.15 -11.10
N ILE A 183 -23.88 -5.55 -10.71
CA ILE A 183 -24.17 -5.99 -9.34
C ILE A 183 -23.46 -7.34 -9.22
N VAL A 184 -22.39 -7.37 -8.42
CA VAL A 184 -21.77 -8.60 -7.90
C VAL A 184 -21.61 -8.44 -6.40
#